data_AF-A0A6L6EPP8-F1
#
_entry.id   AF-A0A6L6EPP8-F1
#
_cell.length_a   1.000
_cell.length_b   1.000
_cell.length_c   1.000
_cell.angle_alpha   90.00
_cell.angle_beta   90.00
_cell.angle_gamma   90.00
#
_symmetry.space_group_name_H-M   'P 1'
#
loop_
_entity.id
_entity.type
_entity.pdbx_description
1 polymer ?
#
loop_
_entity_poly.entity_id
_entity_poly.type
_entity_poly.pdbx_seq_one_letter_code
_entity_poly.pdbx_strand_id
1 'polypeptide(L)'
;MLARDAENLFWMGRYLERAEDTARLLDVTYHGLLEATVAEERTAWRGVLHAVGLDDSYKESRAPVTGAAVSAFLVDDHENPGSIVSAIEAARENARTVRESLSTEVWETLNSFCLTMRSRNLRSEVEQQPHELYGFVRQQCQTVAGVATETLARDEGWRFLKLGWNLERAEWSSRLLRVRQQYLEASGFHEWVGTLRSASALEAYRRAHRTSMDPLDVVSFLLLSRTFPRSVFYAVRTA
;
A
#
# COMPACT_ATOMS: atom_id res chain seq x y z
N MET A 1 4.01 -27.77 -7.94
CA MET A 1 2.97 -26.98 -7.25
C MET A 1 1.68 -26.95 -8.08
N LEU A 2 0.48 -27.01 -7.49
CA LEU A 2 -0.78 -26.90 -8.26
C LEU A 2 -1.00 -25.43 -8.68
N ALA A 3 -1.62 -25.21 -9.84
CA ALA A 3 -1.87 -23.86 -10.37
C ALA A 3 -2.66 -22.97 -9.38
N ARG A 4 -3.59 -23.56 -8.63
CA ARG A 4 -4.38 -22.86 -7.62
C ARG A 4 -3.53 -22.42 -6.42
N ASP A 5 -2.55 -23.20 -6.01
CA ASP A 5 -1.66 -22.82 -4.91
C ASP A 5 -0.78 -21.63 -5.30
N ALA A 6 -0.34 -21.61 -6.57
CA ALA A 6 0.40 -20.50 -7.15
C ALA A 6 -0.41 -19.21 -7.15
N GLU A 7 -1.66 -19.30 -7.60
CA GLU A 7 -2.57 -18.16 -7.63
C GLU A 7 -2.82 -17.61 -6.21
N ASN A 8 -3.06 -18.48 -5.23
CA ASN A 8 -3.28 -18.07 -3.85
C ASN A 8 -2.05 -17.36 -3.26
N LEU A 9 -0.84 -17.90 -3.43
CA LEU A 9 0.39 -17.28 -2.93
C LEU A 9 0.68 -15.94 -3.63
N PHE A 10 0.47 -15.88 -4.95
CA PHE A 10 0.59 -14.65 -5.72
C PHE A 10 -0.35 -13.56 -5.20
N TRP A 11 -1.64 -13.87 -5.07
CA TRP A 11 -2.62 -12.90 -4.58
C TRP A 11 -2.43 -12.55 -3.12
N MET A 12 -2.01 -13.50 -2.27
CA MET A 12 -1.62 -13.21 -0.88
C MET A 12 -0.55 -12.11 -0.82
N GLY A 13 0.49 -12.21 -1.65
CA GLY A 13 1.52 -11.18 -1.76
C GLY A 13 0.95 -9.83 -2.19
N ARG A 14 0.14 -9.82 -3.25
CA ARG A 14 -0.48 -8.58 -3.75
C ARG A 14 -1.35 -7.88 -2.71
N TYR A 15 -2.21 -8.63 -2.02
CA TYR A 15 -3.14 -8.06 -1.04
C TYR A 15 -2.42 -7.49 0.19
N LEU A 16 -1.38 -8.16 0.70
CA LEU A 16 -0.58 -7.65 1.81
C LEU A 16 0.10 -6.32 1.46
N GLU A 17 0.69 -6.25 0.26
CA GLU A 17 1.40 -5.06 -0.18
C GLU A 17 0.44 -3.91 -0.46
N ARG A 18 -0.74 -4.20 -1.03
CA ARG A 18 -1.82 -3.22 -1.22
C ARG A 18 -2.31 -2.66 0.10
N ALA A 19 -2.52 -3.50 1.11
CA ALA A 19 -2.95 -3.05 2.43
C ALA A 19 -1.92 -2.09 3.06
N GLU A 20 -0.63 -2.44 2.98
CA GLU A 20 0.47 -1.59 3.46
C GLU A 20 0.51 -0.24 2.72
N ASP A 21 0.36 -0.28 1.41
CA ASP A 21 0.49 0.87 0.52
C ASP A 21 -0.69 1.84 0.65
N THR A 22 -1.92 1.32 0.71
CA THR A 22 -3.11 2.11 1.01
C THR A 22 -2.99 2.77 2.38
N ALA A 23 -2.61 2.03 3.43
CA ALA A 23 -2.43 2.60 4.77
C ALA A 23 -1.37 3.71 4.78
N ARG A 24 -0.26 3.52 4.07
CA ARG A 24 0.79 4.53 3.93
C ARG A 24 0.32 5.78 3.19
N LEU A 25 -0.46 5.63 2.12
CA LEU A 25 -1.01 6.78 1.40
C LEU A 25 -1.99 7.57 2.27
N LEU A 26 -2.87 6.88 3.00
CA LEU A 26 -3.79 7.51 3.94
C LEU A 26 -3.03 8.30 5.01
N ASP A 27 -1.98 7.70 5.61
CA ASP A 27 -1.16 8.33 6.64
C ASP A 27 -0.43 9.59 6.14
N VAL A 28 0.18 9.51 4.95
CA VAL A 28 0.85 10.66 4.33
C VAL A 28 -0.14 11.77 3.99
N THR A 29 -1.32 11.42 3.48
CA THR A 29 -2.36 12.39 3.11
C THR A 29 -2.92 13.06 4.35
N TYR A 30 -3.23 12.30 5.40
CA TYR A 30 -3.71 12.82 6.69
C TYR A 30 -2.76 13.88 7.27
N HIS A 31 -1.46 13.59 7.35
CA HIS A 31 -0.48 14.55 7.85
C HIS A 31 -0.28 15.75 6.93
N GLY A 32 -0.37 15.54 5.61
CA GLY A 32 -0.23 16.62 4.61
C GLY A 32 -1.38 17.61 4.63
N LEU A 33 -2.51 17.26 5.25
CA LEU A 33 -3.74 18.06 5.27
C LEU A 33 -4.01 18.80 6.57
N LEU A 34 -3.13 18.70 7.58
CA LEU A 34 -3.34 19.35 8.88
C LEU A 34 -3.51 20.88 8.80
N GLU A 35 -2.91 21.52 7.80
CA GLU A 35 -2.99 22.97 7.57
C GLU A 35 -3.71 23.33 6.26
N ALA A 36 -4.39 22.37 5.63
CA ALA A 36 -5.01 22.56 4.31
C ALA A 36 -6.37 23.25 4.39
N THR A 37 -6.70 24.00 3.35
CA THR A 37 -8.07 24.49 3.10
C THR A 37 -9.00 23.36 2.68
N VAL A 38 -10.31 23.56 2.81
CA VAL A 38 -11.34 22.58 2.40
C VAL A 38 -11.23 22.20 0.91
N ALA A 39 -10.81 23.13 0.05
CA ALA A 39 -10.63 22.86 -1.38
C ALA A 39 -9.39 21.98 -1.65
N GLU A 40 -8.30 22.23 -0.94
CA GLU A 40 -7.08 21.43 -1.00
C GLU A 40 -7.31 20.02 -0.44
N GLU A 41 -8.02 19.91 0.70
CA GLU A 41 -8.44 18.63 1.28
C GLU A 41 -9.21 17.79 0.25
N ARG A 42 -10.25 18.35 -0.36
CA ARG A 42 -11.07 17.64 -1.36
C ARG A 42 -10.22 17.17 -2.55
N THR A 43 -9.27 17.99 -2.99
CA THR A 43 -8.38 17.67 -4.12
C THR A 43 -7.43 16.54 -3.75
N ALA A 44 -6.85 16.58 -2.55
CA ALA A 44 -5.96 15.55 -2.05
C ALA A 44 -6.67 14.19 -1.92
N TRP A 45 -7.87 14.15 -1.34
CA TRP A 45 -8.64 12.91 -1.19
C TRP A 45 -9.11 12.32 -2.54
N ARG A 46 -9.40 13.16 -3.54
CA ARG A 46 -9.57 12.67 -4.93
C ARG A 46 -8.29 12.06 -5.48
N GLY A 47 -7.15 12.70 -5.21
CA GLY A 47 -5.83 12.15 -5.56
C GLY A 47 -5.59 10.78 -4.93
N VAL A 48 -6.02 10.58 -3.68
CA VAL A 48 -5.96 9.27 -3.01
C VAL A 48 -6.79 8.23 -3.75
N LEU A 49 -8.07 8.51 -4.02
CA LEU A 49 -8.97 7.61 -4.76
C LEU A 49 -8.40 7.25 -6.15
N HIS A 50 -7.80 8.24 -6.83
CA HIS A 50 -7.17 8.04 -8.12
C HIS A 50 -5.91 7.18 -8.07
N ALA A 51 -5.11 7.34 -7.01
CA ALA A 51 -3.90 6.54 -6.79
C ALA A 51 -4.25 5.06 -6.52
N VAL A 52 -5.26 4.80 -5.68
CA VAL A 52 -5.72 3.43 -5.40
C VAL A 52 -6.57 2.86 -6.54
N GLY A 53 -7.02 3.68 -7.48
CA GLY A 53 -7.78 3.26 -8.67
C GLY A 53 -9.23 2.90 -8.36
N LEU A 54 -9.86 3.59 -7.41
CA LEU A 54 -11.23 3.33 -6.94
C LEU A 54 -12.16 4.54 -7.17
N ASP A 55 -11.83 5.43 -8.10
CA ASP A 55 -12.66 6.61 -8.43
C ASP A 55 -14.11 6.25 -8.72
N ASP A 56 -14.33 5.22 -9.55
CA ASP A 56 -15.68 4.88 -10.02
C ASP A 56 -16.48 4.14 -8.94
N SER A 57 -15.87 3.16 -8.25
CA SER A 57 -16.49 2.50 -7.10
C SER A 57 -16.86 3.49 -5.98
N TYR A 58 -16.01 4.50 -5.74
CA TYR A 58 -16.33 5.53 -4.75
C TYR A 58 -17.50 6.41 -5.19
N LYS A 59 -17.58 6.80 -6.47
CA LYS A 59 -18.71 7.56 -7.01
C LYS A 59 -20.04 6.81 -6.85
N GLU A 60 -20.04 5.49 -7.01
CA GLU A 60 -21.23 4.64 -6.83
C GLU A 60 -21.78 4.71 -5.40
N SER A 61 -20.90 4.85 -4.39
CA SER A 61 -21.30 5.04 -2.98
C SER A 61 -22.07 6.34 -2.74
N ARG A 62 -21.91 7.34 -3.62
CA ARG A 62 -22.44 8.71 -3.48
C ARG A 62 -22.01 9.44 -2.20
N ALA A 63 -20.98 8.95 -1.51
CA ALA A 63 -20.44 9.59 -0.31
C ALA A 63 -19.74 10.93 -0.65
N PRO A 64 -19.75 11.91 0.26
CA PRO A 64 -19.01 13.15 0.07
C PRO A 64 -17.50 12.88 0.14
N VAL A 65 -16.71 13.54 -0.71
CA VAL A 65 -15.25 13.45 -0.67
C VAL A 65 -14.71 14.24 0.52
N THR A 66 -14.61 13.58 1.67
CA THR A 66 -14.00 14.09 2.92
C THR A 66 -13.02 13.06 3.47
N GLY A 67 -12.10 13.48 4.34
CA GLY A 67 -11.13 12.55 4.91
C GLY A 67 -11.76 11.39 5.68
N ALA A 68 -12.80 11.64 6.46
CA ALA A 68 -13.52 10.59 7.18
C ALA A 68 -14.19 9.59 6.22
N ALA A 69 -14.91 10.07 5.21
CA ALA A 69 -15.64 9.21 4.29
C ALA A 69 -14.72 8.39 3.37
N VAL A 70 -13.64 9.00 2.85
CA VAL A 70 -12.66 8.30 2.02
C VAL A 70 -11.86 7.30 2.86
N SER A 71 -11.46 7.66 4.08
CA SER A 71 -10.75 6.74 4.97
C SER A 71 -11.64 5.56 5.38
N ALA A 72 -12.91 5.79 5.73
CA ALA A 72 -13.85 4.71 6.03
C ALA A 72 -14.03 3.74 4.85
N PHE A 73 -14.19 4.27 3.63
CA PHE A 73 -14.29 3.47 2.40
C PHE A 73 -13.03 2.64 2.11
N LEU A 74 -11.84 3.17 2.40
CA LEU A 74 -10.57 2.50 2.13
C LEU A 74 -10.10 1.60 3.28
N VAL A 75 -10.70 1.70 4.46
CA VAL A 75 -10.31 0.93 5.64
C VAL A 75 -11.35 -0.15 5.99
N ASP A 76 -12.59 0.25 6.28
CA ASP A 76 -13.60 -0.52 7.00
C ASP A 76 -14.75 -1.03 6.10
N ASP A 77 -14.75 -0.66 4.83
CA ASP A 77 -15.78 -1.09 3.89
C ASP A 77 -15.51 -2.51 3.36
N HIS A 78 -16.25 -3.49 3.88
CA HIS A 78 -16.16 -4.90 3.46
C HIS A 78 -16.80 -5.18 2.09
N GLU A 79 -17.67 -4.29 1.58
CA GLU A 79 -18.23 -4.42 0.24
C GLU A 79 -17.25 -3.90 -0.83
N ASN A 80 -16.26 -3.10 -0.42
CA ASN A 80 -15.16 -2.65 -1.26
C ASN A 80 -14.00 -3.66 -1.26
N PRO A 81 -13.74 -4.40 -2.36
CA PRO A 81 -12.61 -5.34 -2.43
C PRO A 81 -11.24 -4.65 -2.36
N GLY A 82 -11.21 -3.33 -2.56
CA GLY A 82 -10.00 -2.50 -2.47
C GLY A 82 -9.74 -1.94 -1.07
N SER A 83 -10.60 -2.19 -0.08
CA SER A 83 -10.36 -1.74 1.29
C SER A 83 -9.25 -2.56 1.97
N ILE A 84 -8.65 -1.98 3.02
CA ILE A 84 -7.60 -2.63 3.80
C ILE A 84 -8.12 -3.90 4.46
N VAL A 85 -9.33 -3.87 5.04
CA VAL A 85 -9.92 -5.06 5.67
C VAL A 85 -10.17 -6.15 4.64
N SER A 86 -10.78 -5.83 3.49
CA SER A 86 -11.02 -6.81 2.42
C SER A 86 -9.71 -7.43 1.90
N ALA A 87 -8.66 -6.64 1.74
CA ALA A 87 -7.34 -7.13 1.33
C ALA A 87 -6.73 -8.09 2.37
N ILE A 88 -6.78 -7.74 3.66
CA ILE A 88 -6.24 -8.60 4.74
C ILE A 88 -7.02 -9.90 4.85
N GLU A 89 -8.35 -9.84 4.75
CA GLU A 89 -9.21 -11.02 4.78
C GLU A 89 -8.95 -11.93 3.57
N ALA A 90 -8.84 -11.37 2.37
CA ALA A 90 -8.50 -12.11 1.16
C ALA A 90 -7.10 -12.74 1.24
N ALA A 91 -6.11 -12.01 1.76
CA ALA A 91 -4.76 -12.56 2.00
C ALA A 91 -4.80 -13.75 2.96
N ARG A 92 -5.57 -13.65 4.05
CA ARG A 92 -5.73 -14.74 5.02
C ARG A 92 -6.45 -15.94 4.41
N GLU A 93 -7.50 -15.75 3.62
CA GLU A 93 -8.21 -16.86 2.97
C GLU A 93 -7.34 -17.58 1.93
N ASN A 94 -6.53 -16.83 1.18
CA ASN A 94 -5.51 -17.41 0.31
C ASN A 94 -4.51 -18.25 1.12
N ALA A 95 -3.97 -17.68 2.21
CA ALA A 95 -3.04 -18.37 3.10
C ALA A 95 -3.63 -19.65 3.71
N ARG A 96 -4.91 -19.63 4.07
CA ARG A 96 -5.64 -20.79 4.61
C ARG A 96 -5.71 -21.92 3.59
N THR A 97 -5.95 -21.56 2.33
CA THR A 97 -6.07 -22.52 1.22
C THR A 97 -4.74 -23.21 0.92
N VAL A 98 -3.61 -22.49 1.09
CA VAL A 98 -2.26 -23.03 0.87
C VAL A 98 -1.50 -23.30 2.16
N ARG A 99 -2.20 -23.63 3.25
CA ARG A 99 -1.61 -23.75 4.59
C ARG A 99 -0.41 -24.70 4.66
N GLU A 100 -0.40 -25.75 3.84
CA GLU A 100 0.69 -26.73 3.74
C GLU A 100 1.95 -26.18 3.07
N SER A 101 1.81 -25.14 2.26
CA SER A 101 2.93 -24.43 1.60
C SER A 101 3.50 -23.28 2.44
N LEU A 102 2.93 -23.01 3.61
CA LEU A 102 3.33 -21.94 4.51
C LEU A 102 3.94 -22.49 5.79
N SER A 103 4.91 -21.75 6.35
CA SER A 103 5.33 -21.99 7.71
C SER A 103 4.19 -21.68 8.69
N THR A 104 4.25 -22.29 9.88
CA THR A 104 3.28 -22.02 10.93
C THR A 104 3.32 -20.56 11.37
N GLU A 105 4.52 -19.98 11.45
CA GLU A 105 4.76 -18.59 11.84
C GLU A 105 4.09 -17.61 10.87
N VAL A 106 4.19 -17.84 9.55
CA VAL A 106 3.52 -16.98 8.55
C VAL A 106 2.00 -17.01 8.74
N TRP A 107 1.45 -18.22 8.87
CA TRP A 107 0.01 -18.41 9.08
C TRP A 107 -0.47 -17.74 10.37
N GLU A 108 0.21 -17.98 11.50
CA GLU A 108 -0.17 -17.43 12.80
C GLU A 108 -0.06 -15.91 12.83
N THR A 109 0.97 -15.34 12.22
CA THR A 109 1.16 -13.89 12.13
C THR A 109 0.02 -13.25 11.34
N LEU A 110 -0.29 -13.77 10.15
CA LEU A 110 -1.36 -13.23 9.31
C LEU A 110 -2.76 -13.46 9.92
N ASN A 111 -2.99 -14.63 10.51
CA ASN A 111 -4.26 -14.93 11.17
C ASN A 111 -4.47 -14.02 12.39
N SER A 112 -3.43 -13.81 13.20
CA SER A 112 -3.49 -12.89 14.35
C SER A 112 -3.75 -11.46 13.89
N PHE A 113 -3.05 -10.99 12.85
CA PHE A 113 -3.31 -9.67 12.26
C PHE A 113 -4.77 -9.49 11.85
N CYS A 114 -5.34 -10.44 11.10
CA CYS A 114 -6.74 -10.40 10.68
C CYS A 114 -7.72 -10.43 11.87
N LEU A 115 -7.48 -11.28 12.88
CA LEU A 115 -8.31 -11.33 14.08
C LEU A 115 -8.25 -10.02 14.87
N THR A 116 -7.06 -9.41 14.99
CA THR A 116 -6.90 -8.10 15.63
C THR A 116 -7.69 -7.04 14.86
N MET A 117 -7.57 -6.98 13.53
CA MET A 117 -8.36 -6.03 12.71
C MET A 117 -9.87 -6.18 12.94
N ARG A 118 -10.39 -7.42 13.00
CA ARG A 118 -11.81 -7.68 13.27
C ARG A 118 -12.27 -7.31 14.68
N SER A 119 -11.36 -7.31 15.65
CA SER A 119 -11.68 -6.97 17.03
C SER A 119 -11.68 -5.46 17.32
N ARG A 120 -11.14 -4.66 16.39
CA ARG A 120 -11.00 -3.21 16.51
C ARG A 120 -12.25 -2.47 16.06
N ASN A 121 -12.46 -1.27 16.60
CA ASN A 121 -13.50 -0.36 16.12
C ASN A 121 -12.89 0.58 15.09
N LEU A 122 -12.68 0.06 13.87
CA LEU A 122 -11.96 0.76 12.80
C LEU A 122 -12.62 2.09 12.44
N ARG A 123 -13.95 2.16 12.44
CA ARG A 123 -14.69 3.41 12.21
C ARG A 123 -14.32 4.49 13.22
N SER A 124 -14.30 4.16 14.51
CA SER A 124 -13.89 5.09 15.57
C SER A 124 -12.42 5.46 15.46
N GLU A 125 -11.55 4.51 15.14
CA GLU A 125 -10.11 4.73 15.04
C GLU A 125 -9.73 5.61 13.84
N VAL A 126 -10.42 5.46 12.70
CA VAL A 126 -10.26 6.34 11.53
C VAL A 126 -10.56 7.80 11.87
N GLU A 127 -11.55 8.05 12.73
CA GLU A 127 -11.94 9.41 13.13
C GLU A 127 -11.02 9.99 14.20
N GLN A 128 -10.61 9.18 15.19
CA GLN A 128 -9.95 9.67 16.40
C GLN A 128 -8.43 9.53 16.36
N GLN A 129 -7.92 8.43 15.80
CA GLN A 129 -6.51 8.03 15.84
C GLN A 129 -6.03 7.43 14.50
N PRO A 130 -6.28 8.08 13.34
CA PRO A 130 -5.99 7.49 12.04
C PRO A 130 -4.51 7.13 11.86
N HIS A 131 -3.59 7.97 12.37
CA HIS A 131 -2.15 7.70 12.30
C HIS A 131 -1.76 6.37 12.99
N GLU A 132 -2.31 6.11 14.18
CA GLU A 132 -2.00 4.89 14.94
C GLU A 132 -2.52 3.65 14.21
N LEU A 133 -3.73 3.73 13.64
CA LEU A 133 -4.31 2.66 12.84
C LEU A 133 -3.48 2.37 11.59
N TYR A 134 -3.12 3.41 10.82
CA TYR A 134 -2.34 3.23 9.60
C TYR A 134 -0.92 2.73 9.89
N GLY A 135 -0.31 3.21 10.98
CA GLY A 135 0.97 2.71 11.49
C GLY A 135 0.90 1.23 11.87
N PHE A 136 -0.17 0.83 12.58
CA PHE A 136 -0.42 -0.56 12.95
C PHE A 136 -0.53 -1.47 11.72
N VAL A 137 -1.38 -1.12 10.75
CA VAL A 137 -1.56 -1.90 9.50
C VAL A 137 -0.21 -2.09 8.78
N ARG A 138 0.54 -1.00 8.62
CA ARG A 138 1.86 -1.05 7.98
C ARG A 138 2.84 -1.96 8.71
N GLN A 139 2.91 -1.84 10.04
CA GLN A 139 3.79 -2.66 10.85
C GLN A 139 3.43 -4.16 10.75
N GLN A 140 2.13 -4.49 10.74
CA GLN A 140 1.68 -5.87 10.63
C GLN A 140 1.98 -6.46 9.24
N CYS A 141 1.74 -5.71 8.15
CA CYS A 141 2.13 -6.16 6.80
C CYS A 141 3.64 -6.43 6.70
N GLN A 142 4.47 -5.53 7.23
CA GLN A 142 5.93 -5.69 7.27
C GLN A 142 6.36 -6.87 8.13
N THR A 143 5.65 -7.13 9.24
CA THR A 143 5.89 -8.29 10.11
C THR A 143 5.61 -9.59 9.37
N VAL A 144 4.46 -9.70 8.68
CA VAL A 144 4.12 -10.89 7.87
C VAL A 144 5.16 -11.10 6.76
N ALA A 145 5.55 -10.04 6.04
CA ALA A 145 6.56 -10.12 4.99
C ALA A 145 7.94 -10.53 5.52
N GLY A 146 8.34 -10.01 6.69
CA GLY A 146 9.58 -10.38 7.38
C GLY A 146 9.59 -11.85 7.81
N VAL A 147 8.54 -12.30 8.48
CA VAL A 147 8.38 -13.71 8.90
C VAL A 147 8.41 -14.64 7.68
N ALA A 148 7.70 -14.29 6.61
CA ALA A 148 7.71 -15.08 5.37
C ALA A 148 9.10 -15.14 4.72
N THR A 149 9.84 -14.03 4.74
CA THR A 149 11.22 -13.98 4.23
C THR A 149 12.15 -14.88 5.03
N GLU A 150 11.97 -14.98 6.33
CA GLU A 150 12.83 -15.77 7.22
C GLU A 150 12.51 -17.27 7.18
N THR A 151 11.22 -17.63 7.14
CA THR A 151 10.76 -19.00 7.44
C THR A 151 10.37 -19.83 6.22
N LEU A 152 10.01 -19.20 5.08
CA LEU A 152 9.62 -19.95 3.89
C LEU A 152 10.84 -20.49 3.13
N ALA A 153 10.73 -21.75 2.69
CA ALA A 153 11.70 -22.35 1.78
C ALA A 153 11.75 -21.55 0.46
N ARG A 154 12.94 -21.41 -0.14
CA ARG A 154 13.13 -20.61 -1.37
C ARG A 154 12.79 -21.40 -2.64
N ASP A 155 11.56 -21.92 -2.67
CA ASP A 155 11.03 -22.79 -3.70
C ASP A 155 10.07 -22.07 -4.67
N GLU A 156 9.18 -22.83 -5.33
CA GLU A 156 8.13 -22.28 -6.20
C GLU A 156 7.15 -21.38 -5.43
N GLY A 157 6.74 -21.78 -4.22
CA GLY A 157 5.77 -21.04 -3.42
C GLY A 157 6.30 -19.66 -3.02
N TRP A 158 7.55 -19.62 -2.57
CA TRP A 158 8.25 -18.36 -2.30
C TRP A 158 8.30 -17.44 -3.54
N ARG A 159 8.56 -18.02 -4.73
CA ARG A 159 8.64 -17.24 -5.98
C ARG A 159 7.29 -16.61 -6.34
N PHE A 160 6.18 -17.33 -6.22
CA PHE A 160 4.84 -16.77 -6.50
C PHE A 160 4.44 -15.69 -5.50
N LEU A 161 4.72 -15.87 -4.21
CA LEU A 161 4.51 -14.84 -3.20
C LEU A 161 5.30 -13.56 -3.52
N LYS A 162 6.59 -13.73 -3.83
CA LYS A 162 7.48 -12.62 -4.17
C LYS A 162 7.07 -11.90 -5.46
N LEU A 163 6.63 -12.64 -6.47
CA LEU A 163 6.06 -12.10 -7.71
C LEU A 163 4.86 -11.19 -7.40
N GLY A 164 3.96 -11.63 -6.51
CA GLY A 164 2.83 -10.84 -6.05
C GLY A 164 3.26 -9.51 -5.42
N TRP A 165 4.15 -9.55 -4.42
CA TRP A 165 4.67 -8.34 -3.77
C TRP A 165 5.29 -7.37 -4.77
N ASN A 166 6.17 -7.86 -5.63
CA ASN A 166 6.91 -7.00 -6.55
C ASN A 166 6.01 -6.40 -7.64
N LEU A 167 5.03 -7.15 -8.15
CA LEU A 167 4.11 -6.62 -9.14
C LEU A 167 3.21 -5.53 -8.54
N GLU A 168 2.72 -5.71 -7.30
CA GLU A 168 1.96 -4.66 -6.61
C GLU A 168 2.81 -3.41 -6.38
N ARG A 169 4.08 -3.56 -5.95
CA ARG A 169 5.02 -2.42 -5.77
C ARG A 169 5.25 -1.64 -7.07
N ALA A 170 5.49 -2.34 -8.17
CA ALA A 170 5.72 -1.71 -9.47
C ALA A 170 4.49 -0.92 -9.93
N GLU A 171 3.31 -1.52 -9.78
CA GLU A 171 2.04 -0.87 -10.10
C GLU A 171 1.79 0.34 -9.20
N TRP A 172 2.02 0.21 -7.89
CA TRP A 172 1.85 1.28 -6.92
C TRP A 172 2.70 2.51 -7.24
N SER A 173 4.00 2.32 -7.46
CA SER A 173 4.92 3.42 -7.84
C SER A 173 4.49 4.09 -9.14
N SER A 174 4.00 3.32 -10.12
CA SER A 174 3.49 3.86 -11.38
C SER A 174 2.23 4.71 -11.19
N ARG A 175 1.29 4.26 -10.35
CA ARG A 175 0.04 4.97 -10.04
C ARG A 175 0.31 6.25 -9.25
N LEU A 176 1.22 6.23 -8.28
CA LEU A 176 1.64 7.43 -7.54
C LEU A 176 2.19 8.51 -8.48
N LEU A 177 3.06 8.13 -9.43
CA LEU A 177 3.61 9.05 -10.42
C LEU A 177 2.52 9.62 -11.34
N ARG A 178 1.56 8.79 -11.77
CA ARG A 178 0.45 9.22 -12.64
C ARG A 178 -0.37 10.33 -11.99
N VAL A 179 -0.71 10.21 -10.71
CA VAL A 179 -1.49 11.23 -9.96
C VAL A 179 -0.74 12.57 -9.85
N ARG A 180 0.59 12.54 -9.99
CA ARG A 180 1.48 13.69 -9.80
C ARG A 180 1.95 14.34 -11.10
N GLN A 181 1.49 13.86 -12.25
CA GLN A 181 1.87 14.39 -13.56
C GLN A 181 1.64 15.92 -13.66
N GLN A 182 0.57 16.43 -13.06
CA GLN A 182 0.26 17.87 -13.05
C GLN A 182 1.30 18.74 -12.31
N TYR A 183 2.14 18.15 -11.46
CA TYR A 183 3.18 18.85 -10.67
C TYR A 183 4.58 18.69 -11.26
N LEU A 184 4.70 18.22 -12.50
CA LEU A 184 5.99 18.20 -13.21
C LEU A 184 6.45 19.62 -13.58
N GLU A 185 5.51 20.51 -13.91
CA GLU A 185 5.80 21.88 -14.35
C GLU A 185 5.71 22.91 -13.23
N ALA A 186 4.90 22.65 -12.20
CA ALA A 186 4.85 23.45 -10.99
C ALA A 186 5.73 22.79 -9.92
N SER A 187 6.78 23.47 -9.42
CA SER A 187 7.72 22.94 -8.42
C SER A 187 7.05 22.60 -7.07
N GLY A 188 6.32 21.49 -7.03
CA GLY A 188 5.57 21.00 -5.88
C GLY A 188 6.46 20.24 -4.90
N PHE A 189 7.31 20.96 -4.15
CA PHE A 189 8.23 20.34 -3.20
C PHE A 189 7.51 19.40 -2.22
N HIS A 190 6.39 19.85 -1.64
CA HIS A 190 5.64 19.08 -0.65
C HIS A 190 4.94 17.87 -1.28
N GLU A 191 4.46 18.01 -2.51
CA GLU A 191 3.82 16.95 -3.29
C GLU A 191 4.81 15.83 -3.64
N TRP A 192 6.03 16.19 -4.04
CA TRP A 192 7.09 15.21 -4.32
C TRP A 192 7.62 14.54 -3.05
N VAL A 193 7.74 15.28 -1.94
CA VAL A 193 8.02 14.68 -0.62
C VAL A 193 6.91 13.70 -0.21
N GLY A 194 5.65 14.08 -0.37
CA GLY A 194 4.49 13.22 -0.11
C GLY A 194 4.54 11.95 -0.96
N THR A 195 4.82 12.09 -2.26
CA THR A 195 4.95 10.97 -3.21
C THR A 195 6.04 10.00 -2.79
N LEU A 196 7.23 10.51 -2.45
CA LEU A 196 8.32 9.70 -1.93
C LEU A 196 7.96 9.02 -0.60
N ARG A 197 7.26 9.70 0.32
CA ARG A 197 6.78 9.08 1.56
C ARG A 197 5.77 7.98 1.28
N SER A 198 4.83 8.18 0.37
CA SER A 198 3.83 7.17 -0.06
C SER A 198 4.46 5.95 -0.73
N ALA A 199 5.66 6.10 -1.30
CA ALA A 199 6.45 5.00 -1.87
C ALA A 199 7.50 4.42 -0.90
N SER A 200 7.56 4.87 0.37
CA SER A 200 8.63 4.53 1.33
C SER A 200 10.05 4.82 0.81
N ALA A 201 10.15 5.87 -0.01
CA ALA A 201 11.32 6.19 -0.82
C ALA A 201 12.10 7.41 -0.33
N LEU A 202 11.54 8.23 0.57
CA LEU A 202 12.10 9.55 0.91
C LEU A 202 13.55 9.48 1.39
N GLU A 203 13.85 8.59 2.33
CA GLU A 203 15.19 8.43 2.90
C GLU A 203 16.17 7.86 1.86
N ALA A 204 15.74 6.89 1.06
CA ALA A 204 16.55 6.28 0.02
C ALA A 204 16.89 7.29 -1.09
N TYR A 205 15.91 8.09 -1.50
CA TYR A 205 16.07 9.16 -2.46
C TYR A 205 17.02 10.24 -1.95
N ARG A 206 16.82 10.75 -0.73
CA ARG A 206 17.70 11.77 -0.12
C ARG A 206 19.16 11.31 -0.02
N ARG A 207 19.39 10.03 0.24
CA ARG A 207 20.74 9.44 0.24
C ARG A 207 21.39 9.47 -1.13
N ALA A 208 20.62 9.28 -2.20
CA ALA A 208 21.12 9.28 -3.58
C ALA A 208 21.26 10.69 -4.18
N HIS A 209 20.33 11.62 -3.91
CA HIS A 209 20.21 12.92 -4.58
C HIS A 209 20.53 14.15 -3.70
N ARG A 210 21.09 13.96 -2.49
CA ARG A 210 21.61 15.03 -1.61
C ARG A 210 20.67 16.25 -1.49
N THR A 211 19.47 16.01 -0.97
CA THR A 211 18.42 17.00 -0.62
C THR A 211 17.76 17.74 -1.80
N SER A 212 18.24 17.61 -3.04
CA SER A 212 17.53 18.13 -4.22
C SER A 212 16.15 17.48 -4.36
N MET A 213 15.11 18.26 -4.64
CA MET A 213 13.75 17.79 -4.90
C MET A 213 13.32 18.15 -6.33
N ASP A 214 14.18 17.81 -7.28
CA ASP A 214 13.85 17.96 -8.70
C ASP A 214 12.80 16.90 -9.10
N PRO A 215 11.66 17.29 -9.71
CA PRO A 215 10.62 16.35 -10.12
C PRO A 215 11.11 15.21 -11.03
N LEU A 216 12.02 15.50 -11.96
CA LEU A 216 12.55 14.50 -12.90
C LEU A 216 13.49 13.52 -12.21
N ASP A 217 14.24 13.97 -11.21
CA ASP A 217 15.04 13.08 -10.37
C ASP A 217 14.15 12.12 -9.56
N VAL A 218 13.05 12.62 -8.97
CA VAL A 218 12.11 11.77 -8.22
C VAL A 218 11.46 10.73 -9.12
N VAL A 219 10.98 11.14 -10.30
CA VAL A 219 10.40 10.24 -11.31
C VAL A 219 11.43 9.20 -11.74
N SER A 220 12.65 9.63 -12.08
CA SER A 220 13.74 8.74 -12.49
C SER A 220 14.11 7.76 -11.38
N PHE A 221 14.13 8.19 -10.12
CA PHE A 221 14.41 7.32 -8.99
C PHE A 221 13.34 6.25 -8.81
N LEU A 222 12.06 6.62 -8.84
CA LEU A 222 10.94 5.69 -8.67
C LEU A 222 10.76 4.76 -9.88
N LEU A 223 11.16 5.16 -11.08
CA LEU A 223 11.08 4.30 -12.26
C LEU A 223 12.32 3.41 -12.42
N LEU A 224 13.53 3.95 -12.26
CA LEU A 224 14.76 3.36 -12.81
C LEU A 224 15.79 2.92 -11.75
N SER A 225 15.58 3.23 -10.47
CA SER A 225 16.56 2.86 -9.43
C SER A 225 16.82 1.35 -9.42
N ARG A 226 18.09 0.95 -9.45
CA ARG A 226 18.49 -0.47 -9.49
C ARG A 226 18.65 -1.11 -8.12
N THR A 227 18.53 -0.32 -7.06
CA THR A 227 18.81 -0.72 -5.68
C THR A 227 17.64 -0.47 -4.75
N PHE A 228 16.63 0.29 -5.18
CA PHE A 228 15.46 0.59 -4.37
C PHE A 228 14.34 -0.42 -4.61
N PRO A 229 13.88 -1.20 -3.60
CA PRO A 229 12.95 -2.31 -3.80
C PRO A 229 11.62 -1.96 -4.46
N ARG A 230 11.15 -0.73 -4.27
CA ARG A 230 9.86 -0.24 -4.77
C ARG A 230 9.98 0.56 -6.06
N SER A 231 11.19 0.68 -6.64
CA SER A 231 11.28 1.22 -8.00
C SER A 231 10.68 0.22 -8.98
N VAL A 232 10.09 0.74 -10.06
CA VAL A 232 9.47 -0.12 -11.10
C VAL A 232 10.50 -1.08 -11.68
N PHE A 233 11.69 -0.58 -12.04
CA PHE A 233 12.77 -1.40 -12.59
C PHE A 233 13.21 -2.51 -11.63
N TYR A 234 13.44 -2.21 -10.36
CA TYR A 234 13.88 -3.22 -9.40
C TYR A 234 12.80 -4.27 -9.17
N ALA A 235 11.56 -3.82 -8.95
CA ALA A 235 10.45 -4.69 -8.66
C ALA A 235 10.22 -5.68 -9.80
N VAL A 236 10.17 -5.21 -11.06
CA VAL A 236 10.01 -6.08 -12.24
C VAL A 236 11.20 -7.03 -12.42
N ARG A 237 12.44 -6.56 -12.21
CA ARG A 237 13.64 -7.41 -12.37
C ARG A 237 13.74 -8.51 -11.31
N THR A 238 13.16 -8.29 -10.14
CA THR A 238 13.28 -9.22 -9.00
C THR A 238 12.00 -10.00 -8.71
N ALA A 239 10.95 -9.76 -9.50
CA ALA A 239 9.71 -10.51 -9.53
C ALA A 239 9.93 -12.00 -9.83
#